data_AF-A0A840EZM3-F1
#
_entry.id   AF-A0A840EZM3-F1
#
_cell.length_a   1.000
_cell.length_b   1.000
_cell.length_c   1.000
_cell.angle_alpha   90.00
_cell.angle_beta   90.00
_cell.angle_gamma   90.00
#
_symmetry.space_group_name_H-M   'P 1'
#
loop_
_entity.id
_entity.type
_entity.pdbx_description
1 polymer ?
#
loop_
_entity_poly.entity_id
_entity_poly.type
_entity_poly.pdbx_seq_one_letter_code
_entity_poly.pdbx_strand_id
1 'polypeptide(L)'
;MTSQDGEVKVLAFDTFGTVTDWHTGVGGVLATVFPDLDSGELVREWRRRYPPAMAAVESGSGRGRCSTICTGRRSSISSTGCTQCRRPTLNSTKRCTPGM
;
A
#
# COMPACT_ATOMS: atom_id res chain seq x y z
N MET A 1 -6.78 7.13 40.24
CA MET A 1 -6.15 6.12 39.39
C MET A 1 -7.07 4.91 39.37
N THR A 2 -8.03 4.88 38.44
CA THR A 2 -8.98 3.76 38.33
C THR A 2 -8.33 2.67 37.51
N SER A 3 -7.91 1.58 38.17
CA SER A 3 -7.51 0.34 37.52
C SER A 3 -8.68 -0.22 36.73
N GLN A 4 -8.48 -0.52 35.46
CA GLN A 4 -9.45 -1.30 34.69
C GLN A 4 -9.31 -2.76 35.13
N ASP A 5 -10.24 -3.24 35.96
CA ASP A 5 -10.31 -4.64 36.40
C ASP A 5 -11.03 -5.51 35.34
N GLY A 6 -10.58 -5.42 34.10
CA GLY A 6 -10.82 -6.44 33.09
C GLY A 6 -9.53 -7.21 32.93
N GLU A 7 -9.55 -8.53 33.13
CA GLU A 7 -8.37 -9.38 32.91
C GLU A 7 -7.84 -9.12 31.50
N VAL A 8 -6.66 -8.51 31.39
CA VAL A 8 -6.04 -8.19 30.10
C VAL A 8 -5.63 -9.50 29.46
N LYS A 9 -6.35 -9.88 28.39
CA LYS A 9 -6.11 -11.14 27.67
C LYS A 9 -5.09 -11.00 26.54
N VAL A 10 -4.94 -9.79 26.00
CA VAL A 10 -4.09 -9.53 24.83
C VAL A 10 -3.34 -8.23 25.00
N LEU A 11 -2.05 -8.28 24.70
CA LEU A 11 -1.18 -7.11 24.53
C LEU A 11 -0.71 -7.09 23.07
N ALA A 12 -1.00 -6.00 22.38
CA ALA A 12 -0.54 -5.76 21.01
C ALA A 12 0.47 -4.63 21.03
N PHE A 13 1.62 -4.84 20.38
CA PHE A 13 2.70 -3.89 20.29
C PHE A 13 2.92 -3.49 18.84
N ASP A 14 3.13 -2.20 18.61
CA ASP A 14 3.83 -1.77 17.41
C ASP A 14 5.23 -2.41 17.39
N THR A 15 5.78 -2.69 16.20
CA THR A 15 7.03 -3.45 16.08
C THR A 15 8.24 -2.55 15.84
N PHE A 16 8.12 -1.54 14.98
CA PHE A 16 9.26 -0.73 14.54
C PHE A 16 9.60 0.36 15.55
N GLY A 17 10.71 0.20 16.28
CA GLY A 17 11.17 1.14 17.29
C GLY A 17 10.63 0.82 18.68
N THR A 18 9.48 0.18 18.76
CA THR A 18 8.90 -0.31 20.02
C THR A 18 9.50 -1.65 20.44
N VAL A 19 9.55 -2.63 19.51
CA VAL A 19 10.12 -3.97 19.79
C VAL A 19 11.49 -4.15 19.13
N THR A 20 11.71 -3.51 17.98
CA THR A 20 12.89 -3.71 17.14
C THR A 20 13.66 -2.42 16.88
N ASP A 21 14.99 -2.48 16.97
CA ASP A 21 15.87 -1.43 16.46
C ASP A 21 16.05 -1.57 14.95
N TRP A 22 15.12 -0.96 14.21
CA TRP A 22 15.15 -0.94 12.76
C TRP A 22 16.23 -0.02 12.19
N HIS A 23 16.67 1.01 12.94
CA HIS A 23 17.59 2.01 12.41
C HIS A 23 18.98 1.41 12.25
N THR A 24 19.50 0.75 13.28
CA THR A 24 20.80 0.08 13.22
C THR A 24 20.75 -1.12 12.27
N GLY A 25 19.66 -1.89 12.30
CA GLY A 25 19.50 -3.06 11.43
C GLY A 25 19.54 -2.71 9.94
N VAL A 26 18.68 -1.78 9.49
CA VAL A 26 18.66 -1.35 8.09
C VAL A 26 19.91 -0.55 7.73
N GLY A 27 20.39 0.31 8.64
CA GLY A 27 21.62 1.08 8.45
C GLY A 27 22.83 0.19 8.18
N GLY A 28 23.00 -0.92 8.90
CA GLY A 28 24.08 -1.87 8.67
C GLY A 28 24.02 -2.55 7.29
N VAL A 29 22.82 -2.89 6.82
CA VAL A 29 22.62 -3.42 5.46
C VAL A 29 22.97 -2.35 4.42
N LEU A 30 22.48 -1.12 4.61
CA LEU A 30 22.75 -0.02 3.69
C LEU A 30 24.24 0.35 3.63
N ALA A 31 24.95 0.31 4.76
CA ALA A 31 26.41 0.51 4.80
C ALA A 31 27.16 -0.56 3.99
N THR A 32 26.64 -1.79 3.95
CA THR A 32 27.23 -2.88 3.16
C THR A 32 26.94 -2.71 1.66
N VAL A 33 25.73 -2.27 1.30
CA VAL A 33 25.29 -2.12 -0.09
C VAL A 33 25.83 -0.83 -0.73
N PHE A 34 25.93 0.24 0.05
CA PHE A 34 26.36 1.57 -0.38
C PHE A 34 27.51 2.08 0.51
N PRO A 35 28.71 1.50 0.40
CA PRO A 35 29.83 1.80 1.30
C PRO A 35 30.34 3.23 1.20
N ASP A 36 30.11 3.90 0.06
CA ASP A 36 30.56 5.27 -0.19
C ASP A 36 29.60 6.34 0.34
N LEU A 37 28.45 5.95 0.89
CA LEU A 37 27.42 6.86 1.39
C LEU A 37 27.32 6.79 2.92
N ASP A 38 26.92 7.91 3.54
CA ASP A 38 26.52 7.90 4.95
C ASP A 38 25.23 7.08 5.10
N SER A 39 25.38 5.85 5.60
CA SER A 39 24.27 4.93 5.82
C SER A 39 23.25 5.46 6.84
N GLY A 40 23.69 6.28 7.80
CA GLY A 40 22.83 6.88 8.82
C GLY A 40 21.94 7.99 8.25
N GLU A 41 22.47 8.83 7.36
CA GLU A 41 21.63 9.77 6.59
C GLU A 41 20.71 9.03 5.62
N LEU A 42 21.23 8.04 4.88
CA LEU A 42 20.45 7.27 3.92
C LEU A 42 19.27 6.53 4.56
N VAL A 43 19.47 5.88 5.72
CA VAL A 43 18.38 5.17 6.42
C VAL A 43 17.30 6.13 6.93
N ARG A 44 17.70 7.35 7.32
CA ARG A 44 16.75 8.40 7.73
C ARG A 44 15.94 8.91 6.56
N GLU A 45 16.56 9.16 5.41
CA GLU A 45 15.83 9.51 4.18
C GLU A 45 14.90 8.39 3.72
N TRP A 46 15.36 7.15 3.79
CA TRP A 46 14.52 5.99 3.50
C TRP A 46 13.30 5.93 4.43
N ARG A 47 13.48 6.11 5.74
CA ARG A 47 12.35 6.13 6.69
C ARG A 47 11.41 7.30 6.47
N ARG A 48 11.92 8.48 6.09
CA ARG A 48 11.09 9.66 5.74
C ARG A 48 10.11 9.36 4.60
N ARG A 49 10.41 8.39 3.74
CA ARG A 49 9.53 7.99 2.64
C ARG A 49 8.37 7.08 3.06
N TYR A 50 8.43 6.46 4.24
CA TYR A 50 7.41 5.51 4.70
C TYR A 50 6.04 6.16 4.94
N PRO A 51 5.89 7.25 5.73
CA PRO A 51 4.60 7.90 5.93
C PRO A 51 3.90 8.35 4.63
N PRO A 52 4.56 9.04 3.66
CA PRO A 52 3.88 9.44 2.44
C PRO A 52 3.51 8.26 1.54
N ALA A 53 4.25 7.14 1.59
CA ALA A 53 3.87 5.92 0.88
C ALA A 53 2.59 5.30 1.48
N MET A 54 2.48 5.25 2.81
CA MET A 54 1.29 4.77 3.50
C MET A 54 0.08 5.69 3.27
N ALA A 55 0.27 7.01 3.32
CA ALA A 55 -0.78 7.98 3.05
C ALA A 55 -1.38 7.83 1.65
N ALA A 56 -0.57 7.46 0.64
CA ALA A 56 -1.07 7.16 -0.70
C ALA A 56 -1.97 5.92 -0.73
N VAL A 57 -1.67 4.89 0.07
CA VAL A 57 -2.51 3.69 0.21
C VAL A 57 -3.80 4.01 0.96
N GLU A 58 -3.70 4.74 2.06
CA GLU A 58 -4.83 5.14 2.90
C GLU A 58 -5.82 6.05 2.15
N SER A 59 -5.31 7.01 1.37
CA SER A 59 -6.12 7.86 0.50
C SER A 59 -6.69 7.14 -0.73
N GLY A 60 -6.29 5.89 -0.96
CA GLY A 60 -6.66 5.12 -2.16
C GLY A 60 -6.00 5.60 -3.45
N SER A 61 -5.11 6.59 -3.40
CA SER A 61 -4.39 7.15 -4.55
C SER A 61 -3.27 6.23 -5.07
N GLY A 62 -2.75 5.34 -4.22
CA GLY A 62 -1.68 4.38 -4.52
C GLY A 62 -2.16 3.11 -5.23
N ARG A 63 -3.47 2.92 -5.38
CA ARG A 63 -3.98 1.93 -6.34
C ARG A 63 -3.79 2.55 -7.72
N GLY A 64 -2.78 2.08 -8.45
CA GLY A 64 -2.78 2.21 -9.90
C GLY A 64 -4.18 1.87 -10.39
N ARG A 65 -4.89 2.87 -10.89
CA ARG A 65 -6.19 2.64 -11.52
C ARG A 65 -5.93 1.57 -12.57
N CYS A 66 -6.55 0.40 -12.41
CA CYS A 66 -6.79 -0.45 -13.55
C CYS A 66 -7.85 0.25 -14.41
N SER A 67 -7.48 1.37 -15.04
CA SER A 67 -8.25 1.97 -16.15
C SER A 67 -7.83 1.38 -17.49
N THR A 68 -6.88 0.43 -17.51
CA THR A 68 -6.37 -0.15 -18.76
C THR A 68 -5.92 -1.61 -18.56
N ILE A 69 -6.86 -2.49 -18.25
CA ILE A 69 -6.80 -3.87 -18.78
C ILE A 69 -7.92 -3.97 -19.80
N CYS A 70 -7.68 -3.39 -20.97
CA CYS A 70 -8.31 -3.80 -22.22
C CYS A 70 -7.35 -4.78 -22.91
N THR A 71 -7.12 -5.95 -22.32
CA THR A 71 -6.46 -7.05 -23.03
C THR A 71 -7.48 -7.73 -23.91
N GLY A 72 -7.69 -7.19 -25.11
CA GLY A 72 -8.64 -7.74 -26.08
C GLY A 72 -8.65 -6.97 -27.39
N ARG A 73 -7.78 -7.38 -28.31
CA ARG A 73 -7.82 -7.25 -29.79
C ARG A 73 -8.48 -5.99 -30.37
N ARG A 74 -7.61 -5.13 -30.92
CA ARG A 74 -7.87 -4.00 -31.83
C ARG A 74 -9.05 -4.23 -32.78
N SER A 75 -10.18 -3.57 -32.55
CA SER A 75 -11.13 -3.14 -33.59
C SER A 75 -12.09 -2.09 -33.01
N SER A 76 -12.01 -0.88 -33.57
CA SER A 76 -12.77 0.36 -33.27
C SER A 76 -12.71 0.93 -31.84
N ILE A 77 -11.86 1.94 -31.66
CA ILE A 77 -12.09 3.01 -30.69
C ILE A 77 -13.31 3.79 -31.18
N SER A 78 -14.47 3.68 -30.52
CA SER A 78 -15.54 4.67 -30.64
C SER A 78 -15.56 5.55 -29.40
N SER A 79 -15.82 6.83 -29.62
CA SER A 79 -15.61 7.96 -28.69
C SER A 79 -16.57 8.04 -27.49
N THR A 80 -17.08 6.91 -26.99
CA THR A 80 -18.07 6.90 -25.91
C THR A 80 -17.69 5.86 -24.87
N GLY A 81 -17.61 6.28 -23.60
CA GLY A 81 -16.96 5.59 -22.49
C GLY A 81 -17.30 4.11 -22.27
N CYS A 82 -16.33 3.42 -21.66
CA CYS A 82 -16.35 1.98 -21.38
C CYS A 82 -17.52 1.59 -20.45
N THR A 83 -18.53 0.90 -20.98
CA THR A 83 -19.77 0.59 -20.24
C THR A 83 -19.77 -0.77 -19.54
N GLN A 84 -18.69 -1.57 -19.58
CA GLN A 84 -18.73 -2.89 -18.96
C GLN A 84 -17.38 -3.44 -18.48
N CYS A 85 -17.22 -3.54 -17.16
CA CYS A 85 -16.15 -4.29 -16.50
C CYS A 85 -16.63 -5.74 -16.25
N ARG A 86 -16.15 -6.71 -17.05
CA ARG A 86 -16.28 -8.12 -16.68
C ARG A 86 -15.08 -8.53 -15.83
N ARG A 87 -15.32 -8.94 -14.58
CA ARG A 87 -14.32 -9.64 -13.75
C ARG A 87 -14.24 -11.12 -14.18
N PRO A 88 -13.06 -11.74 -14.32
CA PRO A 88 -12.95 -13.07 -14.95
C PRO A 88 -13.41 -14.26 -14.09
N THR A 89 -13.77 -14.10 -12.81
CA THR A 89 -13.89 -15.27 -11.91
C THR A 89 -15.15 -15.34 -11.05
N LEU A 90 -16.11 -14.43 -11.21
CA LEU A 90 -17.36 -14.51 -10.44
C LEU A 90 -18.54 -14.62 -11.41
N ASN A 91 -19.07 -15.85 -11.50
CA ASN A 91 -20.26 -16.27 -12.23
C ASN A 91 -21.53 -15.67 -11.62
N SER A 92 -21.60 -14.35 -11.56
CA SER A 92 -22.75 -13.60 -11.06
C SER A 92 -22.90 -12.34 -11.90
N THR A 93 -23.73 -12.45 -12.93
CA THR A 93 -24.10 -11.35 -13.84
C THR A 93 -24.96 -10.32 -13.10
N LYS A 94 -24.35 -9.44 -12.29
CA LYS A 94 -25.06 -8.26 -11.78
C LYS A 94 -25.04 -7.18 -12.86
N ARG A 95 -26.19 -6.95 -13.50
CA ARG A 95 -26.42 -5.82 -14.41
C ARG A 95 -26.40 -4.53 -13.58
N CYS A 96 -25.46 -3.63 -13.86
CA CYS A 96 -25.54 -2.25 -13.40
C CYS A 96 -26.36 -1.47 -14.43
N THR A 97 -27.52 -0.97 -14.03
CA THR A 97 -28.26 0.04 -14.80
C THR A 97 -27.60 1.41 -14.58
N PRO A 98 -27.45 2.25 -15.63
CA PRO A 98 -26.95 3.61 -15.47
C PRO A 98 -27.95 4.44 -14.66
N GLY A 99 -27.49 5.12 -13.61
CA GLY A 99 -28.24 6.23 -13.01
C GLY A 99 -28.20 7.43 -13.96
N MET A 100 -29.34 8.08 -14.15
CA MET A 100 -29.44 9.38 -14.82
C MET A 100 -28.62 10.44 -14.07
#